data_AF-A0A224YN12-F1
#
_entry.id   AF-A0A224YN12-F1
#
_cell.length_a   1.000
_cell.length_b   1.000
_cell.length_c   1.000
_cell.angle_alpha   90.00
_cell.angle_beta   90.00
_cell.angle_gamma   90.00
#
_symmetry.space_group_name_H-M   'P 1'
#
loop_
_entity.id
_entity.type
_entity.pdbx_description
1 polymer ?
#
loop_
_entity_poly.entity_id
_entity_poly.type
_entity_poly.pdbx_seq_one_letter_code
_entity_poly.pdbx_strand_id
1 'polypeptide(L)'
;RRRTPPAGPIVPGLVGSRAAPIGESSVGHQLLRRLGWEPGRGLGPVGAGVLLPVPAHVRPRGRPGLGFAPPPPPPPPSPQPTIQQTTAVEGASLSS
;
A
#
# COMPACT_ATOMS: atom_id res chain seq x y z
N ARG A 1 18.07 -23.13 -3.27
CA ARG A 1 16.65 -22.96 -2.88
C ARG A 1 16.46 -21.49 -2.48
N ARG A 2 15.70 -20.69 -3.25
CA ARG A 2 15.47 -19.27 -2.95
C ARG A 2 14.47 -19.15 -1.80
N ARG A 3 14.88 -18.67 -0.63
CA ARG A 3 13.94 -18.10 0.35
C ARG A 3 13.89 -16.60 0.06
N THR A 4 12.90 -16.20 -0.72
CA THR A 4 12.60 -14.79 -0.98
C THR A 4 12.12 -14.18 0.35
N PRO A 5 12.76 -13.13 0.90
CA PRO A 5 12.18 -12.37 1.99
C PRO A 5 10.84 -11.78 1.53
N PRO A 6 9.81 -11.70 2.40
CA PRO A 6 8.52 -11.16 1.99
C PRO A 6 8.71 -9.75 1.46
N ALA A 7 8.24 -9.51 0.24
CA ALA A 7 8.13 -8.17 -0.31
C ALA A 7 7.32 -7.32 0.68
N GLY A 8 7.85 -6.16 1.06
CA GLY A 8 7.11 -5.22 1.89
C GLY A 8 5.74 -4.86 1.26
N PRO A 9 4.81 -4.31 2.05
CA PRO A 9 3.49 -3.94 1.54
C PRO A 9 3.63 -3.00 0.33
N ILE A 10 2.93 -3.33 -0.76
CA ILE A 10 2.89 -2.48 -1.95
C ILE A 10 2.07 -1.24 -1.61
N VAL A 11 2.75 -0.13 -1.31
CA VAL A 11 2.10 1.14 -1.04
C VAL A 11 1.87 1.88 -2.37
N PRO A 12 0.61 2.23 -2.72
CA PRO A 12 0.31 3.03 -3.91
C PRO A 12 1.03 4.38 -3.88
N GLY A 13 1.64 4.75 -5.01
CA GLY A 13 2.39 5.99 -5.13
C GLY A 13 3.80 5.98 -4.50
N LEU A 14 4.16 5.00 -3.67
CA LEU A 14 5.53 4.84 -3.18
C LEU A 14 6.44 4.32 -4.31
N VAL A 15 7.49 5.07 -4.63
CA VAL A 15 8.50 4.70 -5.62
C VAL A 15 9.25 3.46 -5.14
N GLY A 16 9.41 2.46 -6.02
CA GLY A 16 10.16 1.25 -5.71
C GLY A 16 9.41 0.24 -4.83
N SER A 17 8.13 0.45 -4.51
CA SER A 17 7.32 -0.49 -3.69
C SER A 17 7.20 -1.90 -4.27
N ARG A 18 7.47 -2.07 -5.56
CA ARG A 18 7.48 -3.37 -6.28
C ARG A 18 8.89 -3.84 -6.64
N ALA A 19 9.93 -3.11 -6.27
CA ALA A 19 11.30 -3.48 -6.61
C ALA A 19 11.75 -4.66 -5.72
N ALA A 20 12.38 -5.66 -6.34
CA ALA A 20 13.03 -6.73 -5.60
C ALA A 20 14.30 -6.21 -4.90
N PRO A 21 14.71 -6.82 -3.77
CA PRO A 21 16.01 -6.54 -3.17
C PRO A 21 17.16 -6.70 -4.17
N ILE A 22 18.23 -5.93 -4.01
CA ILE A 22 19.42 -6.01 -4.87
C ILE A 22 20.04 -7.40 -4.72
N GLY A 23 20.02 -8.19 -5.79
CA GLY A 23 20.63 -9.52 -5.82
C GLY A 23 22.17 -9.46 -5.78
N GLU A 24 22.79 -10.49 -5.23
CA GLU A 24 24.26 -10.62 -5.10
C GLU A 24 24.98 -10.67 -6.46
N SER A 25 24.28 -11.07 -7.53
CA SER A 25 24.80 -11.08 -8.90
C SER A 25 24.85 -9.68 -9.54
N SER A 26 24.27 -8.66 -8.90
CA SER A 26 24.34 -7.28 -9.39
C SER A 26 25.77 -6.77 -9.35
N VAL A 27 26.23 -6.15 -10.44
CA VAL A 27 27.57 -5.53 -10.51
C VAL A 27 27.76 -4.52 -9.37
N GLY A 28 26.74 -3.71 -9.07
CA GLY A 28 26.78 -2.75 -7.96
C GLY A 28 26.95 -3.43 -6.59
N HIS A 29 26.28 -4.56 -6.36
CA HIS A 29 26.42 -5.33 -5.12
C HIS A 29 27.86 -5.85 -4.96
N GLN A 30 28.42 -6.43 -6.03
CA GLN A 30 29.78 -6.96 -6.01
C GLN A 30 30.83 -5.86 -5.81
N LEU A 31 30.65 -4.70 -6.44
CA LEU A 31 31.53 -3.55 -6.26
C LEU A 31 31.51 -3.06 -4.81
N LEU A 32 30.32 -2.88 -4.21
CA LEU A 32 30.21 -2.49 -2.81
C LEU A 32 30.92 -3.47 -1.89
N ARG A 33 30.73 -4.78 -2.09
CA ARG A 33 31.42 -5.85 -1.35
C ARG A 33 32.95 -5.74 -1.46
N ARG A 34 33.47 -5.49 -2.66
CA ARG A 34 34.92 -5.30 -2.90
C ARG A 34 35.48 -4.06 -2.23
N LEU A 35 34.66 -3.02 -2.04
CA LEU A 35 35.01 -1.80 -1.31
C LEU A 35 34.85 -1.93 0.21
N GLY A 36 34.61 -3.14 0.72
CA GLY A 36 34.48 -3.40 2.16
C GLY A 36 33.10 -3.09 2.74
N TRP A 37 32.09 -2.86 1.90
CA TRP A 37 30.71 -2.79 2.37
C TRP A 37 30.12 -4.18 2.61
N GLU A 38 29.31 -4.32 3.65
CA GLU A 38 28.68 -5.58 4.04
C GLU A 38 27.14 -5.46 4.01
N PRO A 39 26.43 -6.49 3.51
CA PRO A 39 24.97 -6.49 3.51
C PRO A 39 24.41 -6.33 4.92
N GLY A 40 23.41 -5.46 5.09
CA GLY A 40 22.81 -5.17 6.40
C GLY A 40 23.52 -4.08 7.20
N ARG A 41 24.65 -3.56 6.73
CA ARG A 41 25.35 -2.40 7.32
C ARG A 41 25.12 -1.15 6.48
N GLY A 42 24.99 0.00 7.14
CA GLY A 42 24.98 1.29 6.48
C GLY A 42 26.34 1.64 5.85
N LEU A 43 26.37 2.67 5.02
CA LEU A 43 27.60 3.19 4.43
C LEU A 43 28.36 4.10 5.43
N GLY A 44 29.61 4.45 5.08
CA GLY A 44 30.48 5.32 5.86
C GLY A 44 31.44 4.58 6.80
N PRO A 45 32.37 5.31 7.45
CA PRO A 45 33.47 4.71 8.21
C PRO A 45 32.99 3.81 9.36
N VAL A 46 31.99 4.29 10.10
CA VAL A 46 31.36 3.54 11.20
C VAL A 46 30.16 2.70 10.77
N GLY A 47 29.75 2.78 9.49
CA GLY A 47 28.63 2.02 8.94
C GLY A 47 27.25 2.40 9.51
N ALA A 48 27.15 3.59 10.11
CA ALA A 48 25.92 4.15 10.65
C ALA A 48 25.15 4.99 9.62
N GLY A 49 25.56 4.97 8.34
CA GLY A 49 24.80 5.59 7.26
C GLY A 49 23.42 4.95 7.09
N VAL A 50 22.58 5.60 6.29
CA VAL A 50 21.20 5.15 6.02
C VAL A 50 21.21 3.73 5.45
N LEU A 51 20.55 2.80 6.16
CA LEU A 51 20.47 1.39 5.78
C LEU A 51 19.33 1.11 4.79
N LEU A 52 18.18 1.76 5.00
CA LEU A 52 16.98 1.54 4.20
C LEU A 52 16.77 2.73 3.24
N PRO A 53 16.33 2.50 1.99
CA PRO A 53 16.03 3.58 1.07
C PRO A 53 15.03 4.58 1.65
N VAL A 54 15.26 5.87 1.42
CA VAL A 54 14.33 6.93 1.83
C VAL A 54 13.04 6.81 1.01
N PRO A 55 11.86 6.68 1.64
CA PRO A 55 10.60 6.59 0.92
C PRO A 55 10.32 7.86 0.10
N ALA A 56 10.00 7.69 -1.18
CA ALA A 56 9.59 8.78 -2.06
C ALA A 56 8.21 8.49 -2.66
N HIS A 57 7.30 9.46 -2.63
CA HIS A 57 5.95 9.32 -3.18
C HIS A 57 5.80 10.09 -4.49
N VAL A 58 5.24 9.43 -5.51
CA VAL A 58 4.88 10.05 -6.79
C VAL A 58 3.77 11.06 -6.54
N ARG A 59 3.96 12.29 -7.04
CA ARG A 59 2.94 13.33 -6.95
C ARG A 59 1.67 12.88 -7.69
N PRO A 60 0.48 13.12 -7.11
CA PRO A 60 -0.77 12.92 -7.82
C PRO A 60 -0.81 13.75 -9.11
N ARG A 61 -1.47 13.21 -10.15
CA ARG A 61 -1.71 13.95 -11.39
C ARG A 61 -2.58 15.18 -11.10
N GLY A 62 -2.45 16.24 -11.93
CA GLY A 62 -3.20 17.49 -11.74
C GLY A 62 -2.47 18.58 -10.96
N ARG A 63 -1.21 18.36 -10.56
CA ARG A 63 -0.34 19.35 -9.87
C ARG A 63 -1.01 20.00 -8.64
N PRO A 64 -1.58 19.22 -7.71
CA PRO A 64 -2.16 19.79 -6.52
C PRO A 64 -1.10 20.50 -5.65
N GLY A 65 -1.56 21.47 -4.85
CA GLY A 65 -0.73 22.17 -3.88
C GLY A 65 -0.14 21.24 -2.82
N LEU A 66 0.90 21.70 -2.13
CA LEU A 66 1.47 20.99 -0.99
C LEU A 66 0.39 20.82 0.10
N GLY A 67 0.31 19.64 0.72
CA GLY A 67 -0.70 19.34 1.74
C GLY A 67 -2.04 18.85 1.19
N PHE A 68 -2.21 18.75 -0.14
CA PHE A 68 -3.39 18.12 -0.70
C PHE A 68 -3.48 16.64 -0.28
N ALA A 69 -4.58 16.29 0.38
CA ALA A 69 -4.98 14.92 0.65
C ALA A 69 -6.34 14.68 -0.02
N PRO A 70 -6.56 13.53 -0.68
CA PRO A 70 -7.87 13.20 -1.21
C PRO A 70 -8.90 13.14 -0.07
N PRO A 71 -10.16 13.52 -0.31
CA PRO A 71 -11.20 13.40 0.70
C PRO A 71 -11.34 11.94 1.14
N PRO A 72 -11.75 11.68 2.40
CA PRO A 72 -12.03 10.32 2.84
C PRO A 72 -13.09 9.69 1.92
N PRO A 73 -13.04 8.36 1.69
CA PRO A 73 -14.05 7.68 0.90
C PRO A 73 -15.45 7.97 1.49
N PRO A 74 -16.48 8.11 0.64
CA PRO A 74 -17.84 8.31 1.14
C PRO A 74 -18.20 7.16 2.09
N PRO A 75 -19.00 7.44 3.15
CA PRO A 75 -19.50 6.37 4.00
C PRO A 75 -20.23 5.34 3.13
N PRO A 76 -20.13 4.04 3.45
CA PRO A 76 -20.97 3.04 2.81
C PRO A 76 -22.44 3.49 2.93
N PRO A 77 -23.29 3.21 1.92
CA PRO A 77 -24.70 3.56 2.02
C PRO A 77 -25.23 2.97 3.33
N SER A 78 -25.76 3.82 4.21
CA SER A 78 -26.45 3.35 5.42
C SER A 78 -27.42 2.26 5.00
N PRO A 79 -27.52 1.13 5.74
CA PRO A 79 -28.60 0.18 5.50
C PRO A 79 -29.91 0.97 5.61
N GLN A 80 -30.52 1.29 4.47
CA GLN A 80 -31.85 1.88 4.48
C GLN A 80 -32.74 0.90 5.25
N PRO A 81 -33.56 1.37 6.20
CA PRO A 81 -34.58 0.50 6.77
C PRO A 81 -35.42 0.02 5.59
N THR A 82 -35.33 -1.27 5.27
CA THR A 82 -36.32 -1.94 4.45
C THR A 82 -37.64 -1.70 5.16
N ILE A 83 -38.45 -0.77 4.66
CA ILE A 83 -39.83 -0.66 5.09
C ILE A 83 -40.49 -1.95 4.62
N GLN A 84 -40.51 -2.94 5.53
CA GLN A 84 -41.33 -4.12 5.38
C GLN A 84 -42.76 -3.59 5.27
N GLN A 85 -43.35 -3.72 4.08
CA GLN A 85 -44.78 -3.54 3.90
C GLN A 85 -45.49 -4.58 4.77
N THR A 86 -45.85 -4.19 5.99
CA THR A 86 -46.98 -4.76 6.69
C THR A 86 -48.22 -4.28 5.92
N THR A 87 -48.63 -5.05 4.91
CA THR A 87 -50.03 -5.01 4.48
C THR A 87 -50.81 -5.75 5.55
N ALA A 88 -51.49 -4.94 6.37
CA ALA A 88 -52.42 -5.39 7.37
C ALA A 88 -53.49 -6.29 6.75
N VAL A 89 -53.86 -7.30 7.53
CA VAL A 89 -55.07 -8.08 7.38
C VAL A 89 -56.29 -7.14 7.32
N GLU A 90 -57.04 -7.19 6.22
CA GLU A 90 -58.44 -6.75 6.23
C GLU A 90 -59.26 -7.72 5.41
N GLY A 91 -60.10 -8.47 6.11
CA GLY A 91 -61.04 -9.40 5.51
C GLY A 91 -62.17 -8.65 4.81
N ALA A 92 -62.60 -9.19 3.68
CA ALA A 92 -63.95 -9.00 3.19
C ALA A 92 -64.34 -10.16 2.26
N SER A 93 -65.32 -10.92 2.73
CA SER A 93 -66.45 -11.44 1.97
C SER A 93 -66.23 -12.47 0.84
N LEU A 94 -66.68 -13.70 1.14
CA LEU A 94 -67.83 -14.36 0.49
C LEU A 94 -68.02 -14.14 -1.03
N SER A 95 -67.88 -15.22 -1.83
CA SER A 95 -69.04 -15.98 -2.35
C SER A 95 -68.73 -16.77 -3.63
N SER A 96 -69.34 -17.98 -3.64
CA SER A 96 -69.75 -18.86 -4.75
C SER A 96 -68.72 -19.48 -5.69
#